data_AF-A0A3B9UV97-F1
#
_entry.id   AF-A0A3B9UV97-F1
#
_cell.length_a   1.000
_cell.length_b   1.000
_cell.length_c   1.000
_cell.angle_alpha   90.00
_cell.angle_beta   90.00
_cell.angle_gamma   90.00
#
_symmetry.space_group_name_H-M   'P 1'
#
loop_
_entity.id
_entity.type
_entity.pdbx_description
1 polymer ?
#
loop_
_entity_poly.entity_id
_entity_poly.type
_entity_poly.pdbx_seq_one_letter_code
_entity_poly.pdbx_strand_id
1 'polypeptide(L)'
;DVDTNPENPVIGIRAFSNKPEIVAEFGVKFMEGLKSEGIISSVKHFPGHGDTIGDSHKDLVSINHSKDRINAVELYPFKKAIENNVDMVMVGHIQAKALDDSRIYSSKKDTEVLVPATFSSNIIGKVLREELGFKGVVITDALNMGAITNYFTLKEASINALKAGANILLMPAPLEPGGNNEQFDEVFYGIIEEVKTGNLSENIINESLKRILKLKYNYGLLKLE
;
A
#
# COMPACT_ATOMS: atom_id res chain seq x y z
N ASP A 1 1.45 -10.96 -5.81
CA ASP A 1 1.78 -11.91 -4.71
C ASP A 1 2.25 -13.24 -5.26
N VAL A 2 3.08 -13.97 -4.51
CA VAL A 2 3.53 -15.34 -4.84
C VAL A 2 2.82 -16.30 -3.90
N ASP A 3 2.06 -17.26 -4.43
CA ASP A 3 1.19 -18.14 -3.66
C ASP A 3 1.96 -19.28 -2.99
N THR A 4 2.83 -18.94 -2.03
CA THR A 4 3.70 -19.92 -1.36
C THR A 4 3.02 -20.65 -0.22
N ASN A 5 1.91 -20.12 0.31
CA ASN A 5 1.13 -20.73 1.37
C ASN A 5 -0.23 -21.24 0.83
N PRO A 6 -0.42 -22.57 0.67
CA PRO A 6 -1.68 -23.11 0.15
C PRO A 6 -2.88 -22.88 1.09
N GLU A 7 -2.65 -22.55 2.36
CA GLU A 7 -3.69 -22.20 3.33
C GLU A 7 -4.05 -20.71 3.31
N ASN A 8 -3.44 -19.90 2.43
CA ASN A 8 -3.79 -18.50 2.27
C ASN A 8 -5.21 -18.37 1.67
N PRO A 9 -6.19 -17.84 2.40
CA PRO A 9 -7.58 -17.82 1.94
C PRO A 9 -7.88 -16.69 0.95
N VAL A 10 -6.94 -15.76 0.75
CA VAL A 10 -7.14 -14.49 0.04
C VAL A 10 -6.51 -14.49 -1.35
N ILE A 11 -5.30 -15.05 -1.49
CA ILE A 11 -4.52 -14.97 -2.74
C ILE A 11 -4.85 -16.15 -3.65
N GLY A 12 -4.38 -17.36 -3.36
CA GLY A 12 -4.69 -18.58 -4.13
C GLY A 12 -4.68 -18.34 -5.65
N ILE A 13 -5.83 -18.60 -6.30
CA ILE A 13 -6.01 -18.46 -7.76
C ILE A 13 -5.82 -17.05 -8.33
N ARG A 14 -5.67 -16.02 -7.49
CA ARG A 14 -5.39 -14.64 -7.94
C ARG A 14 -3.91 -14.42 -8.22
N ALA A 15 -3.02 -15.29 -7.73
CA ALA A 15 -1.62 -15.27 -8.08
C ALA A 15 -1.38 -16.12 -9.34
N PHE A 16 -0.39 -15.70 -10.14
CA PHE A 16 -0.01 -16.46 -11.34
C PHE A 16 0.67 -17.79 -11.01
N SER A 17 1.37 -17.88 -9.87
CA SER A 17 2.13 -19.07 -9.47
C SER A 17 2.58 -18.99 -8.01
N ASN A 18 3.08 -20.12 -7.50
CA ASN A 18 3.88 -20.21 -6.28
C ASN A 18 5.38 -20.02 -6.52
N LYS A 19 5.81 -19.76 -7.76
CA LYS A 19 7.21 -19.49 -8.13
C LYS A 19 7.42 -17.99 -8.40
N PRO A 20 8.34 -17.30 -7.69
CA PRO A 20 8.57 -15.87 -7.86
C PRO A 20 8.90 -15.45 -9.29
N GLU A 21 9.65 -16.27 -10.02
CA GLU A 21 10.09 -15.98 -11.38
C GLU A 21 8.91 -15.98 -12.36
N ILE A 22 8.00 -16.92 -12.22
CA ILE A 22 6.78 -17.00 -13.06
C ILE A 22 5.85 -15.83 -12.73
N VAL A 23 5.68 -15.51 -11.44
CA VAL A 23 4.86 -14.36 -11.02
C VAL A 23 5.43 -13.05 -11.57
N ALA A 24 6.76 -12.89 -11.53
CA ALA A 24 7.42 -11.73 -12.08
C ALA A 24 7.25 -11.63 -13.59
N GLU A 25 7.46 -12.73 -14.33
CA GLU A 25 7.33 -12.77 -15.78
C GLU A 25 5.90 -12.39 -16.22
N PHE A 26 4.89 -13.07 -15.70
CA PHE A 26 3.50 -12.84 -16.10
C PHE A 26 2.96 -11.52 -15.55
N GLY A 27 3.36 -11.12 -14.34
CA GLY A 27 3.01 -9.82 -13.77
C GLY A 27 3.52 -8.65 -14.61
N VAL A 28 4.77 -8.71 -15.08
CA VAL A 28 5.35 -7.69 -15.97
C VAL A 28 4.64 -7.70 -17.32
N LYS A 29 4.38 -8.87 -17.92
CA LYS A 29 3.67 -8.94 -19.21
C LYS A 29 2.25 -8.40 -19.14
N PHE A 30 1.53 -8.69 -18.05
CA PHE A 30 0.19 -8.14 -17.81
C PHE A 30 0.22 -6.62 -17.67
N MET A 31 1.19 -6.10 -16.89
CA MET A 31 1.42 -4.67 -16.72
C MET A 31 1.74 -3.97 -18.04
N GLU A 32 2.61 -4.55 -18.87
CA GLU A 32 2.95 -4.05 -20.21
C GLU A 32 1.72 -4.00 -21.13
N GLY A 33 0.86 -5.02 -21.08
CA GLY A 33 -0.39 -5.04 -21.86
C GLY A 33 -1.40 -3.97 -21.43
N LEU A 34 -1.54 -3.71 -20.12
CA LEU A 34 -2.35 -2.58 -19.65
C LEU A 34 -1.77 -1.25 -20.16
N LYS A 35 -0.45 -1.10 -20.08
CA LYS A 35 0.25 0.11 -20.48
C LYS A 35 0.15 0.39 -21.99
N SER A 36 0.17 -0.65 -22.84
CA SER A 36 0.00 -0.48 -24.30
C SER A 36 -1.37 0.09 -24.66
N GLU A 37 -2.38 -0.15 -23.83
CA GLU A 37 -3.73 0.39 -23.99
C GLU A 37 -3.94 1.73 -23.26
N GLY A 38 -2.87 2.35 -22.74
CA GLY A 38 -2.96 3.60 -21.99
C GLY A 38 -3.67 3.45 -20.64
N ILE A 39 -3.62 2.26 -20.02
CA ILE A 39 -4.17 2.00 -18.70
C ILE A 39 -3.05 2.04 -17.65
N ILE A 40 -3.27 2.81 -16.57
CA ILE A 40 -2.34 2.88 -15.43
C ILE A 40 -2.37 1.54 -14.69
N SER A 41 -1.19 0.96 -14.51
CA SER A 41 -1.03 -0.32 -13.82
C SER A 41 -0.67 -0.16 -12.35
N SER A 42 -1.10 -1.09 -11.50
CA SER A 42 -0.71 -1.17 -10.08
C SER A 42 -0.37 -2.59 -9.67
N VAL A 43 0.87 -2.83 -9.23
CA VAL A 43 1.27 -4.12 -8.68
C VAL A 43 0.93 -4.23 -7.20
N LYS A 44 0.52 -5.43 -6.76
CA LYS A 44 -0.04 -5.65 -5.41
C LYS A 44 0.19 -7.07 -4.87
N HIS A 45 0.17 -7.28 -3.55
CA HIS A 45 0.04 -6.27 -2.47
C HIS A 45 1.39 -6.16 -1.73
N PHE A 46 2.10 -5.04 -1.88
CA PHE A 46 3.45 -4.87 -1.32
C PHE A 46 3.41 -4.92 0.23
N PRO A 47 4.36 -5.61 0.91
CA PRO A 47 5.57 -6.26 0.39
C PRO A 47 5.38 -7.70 -0.10
N GLY A 48 4.17 -8.25 -0.04
CA GLY A 48 3.83 -9.61 -0.49
C GLY A 48 2.84 -10.26 0.46
N HIS A 49 1.66 -10.61 -0.05
CA HIS A 49 0.55 -11.18 0.72
C HIS A 49 0.45 -12.70 0.63
N GLY A 50 1.04 -13.31 -0.40
CA GLY A 50 0.76 -14.72 -0.77
C GLY A 50 1.23 -15.79 0.21
N ASP A 51 2.00 -15.43 1.24
CA ASP A 51 2.36 -16.35 2.33
C ASP A 51 1.64 -16.08 3.65
N THR A 52 0.84 -15.02 3.75
CA THR A 52 0.21 -14.67 5.03
C THR A 52 -0.76 -15.75 5.51
N ILE A 53 -0.86 -15.91 6.82
CA ILE A 53 -1.92 -16.70 7.46
C ILE A 53 -3.06 -15.74 7.86
N GLY A 54 -4.29 -16.09 7.49
CA GLY A 54 -5.48 -15.28 7.78
C GLY A 54 -5.95 -14.42 6.60
N ASP A 55 -6.88 -13.51 6.88
CA ASP A 55 -7.52 -12.65 5.87
C ASP A 55 -7.47 -11.19 6.33
N SER A 56 -6.76 -10.34 5.58
CA SER A 56 -6.61 -8.92 5.90
C SER A 56 -7.93 -8.14 5.84
N HIS A 57 -8.97 -8.68 5.18
CA HIS A 57 -10.31 -8.09 5.24
C HIS A 57 -10.94 -8.24 6.62
N LYS A 58 -10.49 -9.23 7.41
CA LYS A 58 -11.04 -9.57 8.72
C LYS A 58 -10.16 -9.10 9.87
N ASP A 59 -8.85 -9.29 9.76
CA ASP A 59 -7.91 -8.96 10.85
C ASP A 59 -6.48 -8.73 10.34
N LEU A 60 -5.56 -8.26 11.19
CA LEU A 60 -4.15 -8.11 10.82
C LEU A 60 -3.53 -9.46 10.42
N VAL A 61 -2.74 -9.44 9.35
CA VAL A 61 -2.00 -10.61 8.85
C VAL A 61 -0.52 -10.34 8.84
N SER A 62 0.30 -11.40 8.90
CA SER A 62 1.75 -11.27 8.96
C SER A 62 2.47 -12.26 8.03
N ILE A 63 3.67 -11.84 7.60
CA ILE A 63 4.69 -12.73 7.04
C ILE A 63 5.84 -12.85 8.05
N ASN A 64 6.19 -14.08 8.41
CA ASN A 64 7.15 -14.37 9.49
C ASN A 64 8.43 -15.03 8.97
N HIS A 65 8.97 -14.47 7.88
CA HIS A 65 10.17 -14.96 7.22
C HIS A 65 11.39 -14.05 7.48
N SER A 66 12.59 -14.57 7.22
CA SER A 66 13.81 -13.76 7.25
C SER A 66 13.81 -12.72 6.13
N LYS A 67 14.59 -11.63 6.31
CA LYS A 67 14.75 -10.59 5.27
C LYS A 67 15.26 -11.19 3.94
N ASP A 68 16.17 -12.16 4.00
CA ASP A 68 16.69 -12.84 2.80
C ASP A 68 15.61 -13.63 2.05
N ARG A 69 14.73 -14.33 2.78
CA ARG A 69 13.60 -15.01 2.18
C ARG A 69 12.62 -14.02 1.55
N ILE A 70 12.27 -12.96 2.29
CA ILE A 70 11.39 -11.88 1.81
C ILE A 70 11.94 -11.24 0.53
N ASN A 71 13.25 -11.02 0.48
CA ASN A 71 13.93 -10.50 -0.71
C ASN A 71 13.88 -11.47 -1.90
N ALA A 72 14.09 -12.77 -1.65
CA ALA A 72 14.17 -13.78 -2.70
C ALA A 72 12.80 -14.17 -3.28
N VAL A 73 11.72 -14.03 -2.52
CA VAL A 73 10.39 -14.53 -2.91
C VAL A 73 9.37 -13.42 -3.01
N GLU A 74 9.01 -12.78 -1.89
CA GLU A 74 7.92 -11.83 -1.82
C GLU A 74 8.22 -10.54 -2.60
N LEU A 75 9.43 -9.99 -2.43
CA LEU A 75 9.86 -8.75 -3.10
C LEU A 75 10.35 -8.96 -4.54
N TYR A 76 10.65 -10.19 -4.94
CA TYR A 76 11.23 -10.48 -6.26
C TYR A 76 10.34 -9.98 -7.42
N PRO A 77 9.02 -10.26 -7.47
CA PRO A 77 8.15 -9.74 -8.52
C PRO A 77 8.04 -8.20 -8.52
N PHE A 78 8.04 -7.57 -7.34
CA PHE A 78 8.00 -6.11 -7.24
C PHE A 78 9.28 -5.47 -7.77
N LYS A 79 10.44 -6.05 -7.48
CA LYS A 79 11.72 -5.63 -8.06
C LYS A 79 11.68 -5.68 -9.58
N LYS A 80 11.16 -6.78 -10.15
CA LYS A 80 11.01 -6.93 -11.62
C LYS A 80 10.02 -5.93 -12.21
N ALA A 81 8.91 -5.65 -11.53
CA ALA A 81 7.97 -4.63 -11.97
C ALA A 81 8.57 -3.21 -11.95
N ILE A 82 9.36 -2.88 -10.92
CA ILE A 82 10.06 -1.59 -10.82
C ILE A 82 11.13 -1.44 -11.91
N GLU A 83 11.92 -2.49 -12.16
CA GLU A 83 12.90 -2.55 -13.26
C GLU A 83 12.22 -2.31 -14.63
N ASN A 84 10.93 -2.65 -14.76
CA ASN A 84 10.11 -2.45 -15.97
C ASN A 84 9.18 -1.22 -15.88
N ASN A 85 9.49 -0.25 -15.02
CA ASN A 85 8.81 1.05 -14.92
C ASN A 85 7.31 0.95 -14.62
N VAL A 86 6.93 0.14 -13.63
CA VAL A 86 5.57 0.12 -13.07
C VAL A 86 5.13 1.52 -12.60
N ASP A 87 3.86 1.85 -12.83
CA ASP A 87 3.31 3.18 -12.54
C ASP A 87 2.96 3.33 -11.06
N MET A 88 2.28 2.32 -10.51
CA MET A 88 1.78 2.30 -9.14
C MET A 88 2.16 1.04 -8.38
N VAL A 89 2.33 1.18 -7.07
CA VAL A 89 2.46 0.06 -6.13
C VAL A 89 1.38 0.21 -5.07
N MET A 90 0.57 -0.83 -4.91
CA MET A 90 -0.40 -0.93 -3.82
C MET A 90 0.24 -1.62 -2.62
N VAL A 91 0.16 -0.99 -1.43
CA VAL A 91 0.73 -1.50 -0.18
C VAL A 91 -0.36 -2.12 0.69
N GLY A 92 -0.22 -3.42 0.97
CA GLY A 92 -1.16 -4.19 1.77
C GLY A 92 -1.02 -3.97 3.28
N HIS A 93 -2.07 -4.33 4.02
CA HIS A 93 -2.11 -4.25 5.49
C HIS A 93 -1.43 -5.47 6.13
N ILE A 94 -0.13 -5.64 5.85
CA ILE A 94 0.64 -6.83 6.19
C ILE A 94 1.76 -6.46 7.15
N GLN A 95 1.88 -7.19 8.26
CA GLN A 95 3.00 -7.06 9.17
C GLN A 95 4.18 -7.91 8.68
N ALA A 96 5.35 -7.29 8.53
CA ALA A 96 6.56 -7.96 8.06
C ALA A 96 7.73 -7.63 8.99
N LYS A 97 7.82 -8.33 10.12
CA LYS A 97 8.76 -8.00 11.22
C LYS A 97 10.21 -7.91 10.76
N ALA A 98 10.63 -8.75 9.81
CA ALA A 98 12.00 -8.73 9.29
C ALA A 98 12.33 -7.52 8.40
N LEU A 99 11.32 -6.76 7.95
CA LEU A 99 11.48 -5.49 7.24
C LEU A 99 11.30 -4.29 8.18
N ASP A 100 10.37 -4.39 9.13
CA ASP A 100 10.14 -3.39 10.16
C ASP A 100 9.56 -4.04 11.42
N ASP A 101 10.29 -3.94 12.54
CA ASP A 101 9.89 -4.48 13.84
C ASP A 101 9.28 -3.42 14.77
N SER A 102 9.12 -2.19 14.29
CA SER A 102 8.54 -1.09 15.06
C SER A 102 7.06 -1.32 15.41
N ARG A 103 6.65 -0.70 16.52
CA ARG A 103 5.29 -0.80 17.06
C ARG A 103 4.53 0.49 16.80
N ILE A 104 3.21 0.37 16.70
CA ILE A 104 2.28 1.48 16.59
C ILE A 104 1.12 1.28 17.56
N TYR A 105 0.75 2.34 18.27
CA TYR A 105 -0.36 2.32 19.21
C TYR A 105 -1.72 2.33 18.50
N SER A 106 -2.57 1.39 18.89
CA SER A 106 -3.95 1.22 18.42
C SER A 106 -4.91 1.84 19.44
N SER A 107 -5.52 2.96 19.09
CA SER A 107 -6.51 3.64 19.94
C SER A 107 -7.78 2.82 20.17
N LYS A 108 -8.18 1.98 19.21
CA LYS A 108 -9.37 1.12 19.35
C LYS A 108 -9.16 -0.09 20.26
N LYS A 109 -7.92 -0.55 20.42
CA LYS A 109 -7.57 -1.72 21.23
C LYS A 109 -6.81 -1.36 22.51
N ASP A 110 -6.46 -0.08 22.68
CA ASP A 110 -5.64 0.42 23.78
C ASP A 110 -4.36 -0.41 23.98
N THR A 111 -3.66 -0.68 22.87
CA THR A 111 -2.47 -1.55 22.87
C THR A 111 -1.54 -1.25 21.69
N GLU A 112 -0.30 -1.71 21.77
CA GLU A 112 0.66 -1.61 20.67
C GLU A 112 0.67 -2.86 19.79
N VAL A 113 0.54 -2.67 18.49
CA VAL A 113 0.66 -3.72 17.48
C VAL A 113 1.92 -3.53 16.65
N LEU A 114 2.40 -4.59 16.01
CA LEU A 114 3.46 -4.47 15.00
C LEU A 114 2.94 -3.60 13.84
N VAL A 115 3.75 -2.68 13.35
CA VAL A 115 3.31 -1.77 12.29
C VAL A 115 3.00 -2.55 11.00
N PRO A 116 1.82 -2.36 10.39
CA PRO A 116 1.55 -2.92 9.06
C PRO A 116 2.31 -2.12 8.00
N ALA A 117 2.65 -2.75 6.88
CA ALA A 117 3.40 -2.14 5.79
C ALA A 117 2.81 -0.81 5.30
N THR A 118 1.47 -0.69 5.27
CA THR A 118 0.76 0.54 4.90
C THR A 118 1.10 1.75 5.77
N PHE A 119 1.54 1.53 7.01
CA PHE A 119 1.91 2.60 7.97
C PHE A 119 3.41 2.67 8.26
N SER A 120 4.23 1.87 7.57
CA SER A 120 5.65 1.77 7.84
C SER A 120 6.48 2.63 6.88
N SER A 121 7.17 3.65 7.42
CA SER A 121 8.16 4.43 6.67
C SER A 121 9.44 3.63 6.39
N ASN A 122 9.73 2.58 7.16
CA ASN A 122 10.81 1.66 6.83
C ASN A 122 10.46 0.82 5.59
N ILE A 123 9.24 0.30 5.48
CA ILE A 123 8.81 -0.53 4.35
C ILE A 123 8.54 0.34 3.11
N ILE A 124 7.79 1.44 3.22
CA ILE A 124 7.49 2.30 2.07
C ILE A 124 8.68 3.20 1.74
N GLY A 125 9.22 3.94 2.71
CA GLY A 125 10.33 4.86 2.49
C GLY A 125 11.63 4.14 2.18
N LYS A 126 12.16 3.35 3.12
CA LYS A 126 13.47 2.73 2.95
C LYS A 126 13.44 1.58 1.94
N VAL A 127 12.62 0.55 2.15
CA VAL A 127 12.63 -0.63 1.26
C VAL A 127 12.11 -0.28 -0.14
N LEU A 128 10.91 0.27 -0.26
CA LEU A 128 10.32 0.52 -1.58
C LEU A 128 10.96 1.71 -2.32
N ARG A 129 11.14 2.87 -1.70
CA ARG A 129 11.65 4.08 -2.40
C ARG A 129 13.18 4.13 -2.53
N GLU A 130 13.91 3.73 -1.50
CA GLU A 130 15.38 3.82 -1.45
C GLU A 130 16.03 2.53 -1.97
N GLU A 131 15.82 1.38 -1.32
CA GLU A 131 16.46 0.10 -1.66
C GLU A 131 16.02 -0.42 -3.04
N LEU A 132 14.71 -0.45 -3.31
CA LEU A 132 14.17 -0.90 -4.60
C LEU A 132 14.07 0.22 -5.65
N GLY A 133 14.27 1.48 -5.25
CA GLY A 133 14.33 2.61 -6.18
C GLY A 133 13.00 3.05 -6.79
N PHE A 134 11.84 2.63 -6.27
CA PHE A 134 10.54 2.96 -6.86
C PHE A 134 10.24 4.46 -6.82
N LYS A 135 9.93 5.07 -7.98
CA LYS A 135 9.63 6.52 -8.09
C LYS A 135 8.17 6.85 -8.44
N GLY A 136 7.34 5.85 -8.69
CA GLY A 136 5.93 6.01 -9.08
C GLY A 136 5.00 6.39 -7.92
N VAL A 137 3.70 6.12 -8.06
CA VAL A 137 2.69 6.43 -7.04
C VAL A 137 2.49 5.24 -6.10
N VAL A 138 2.49 5.50 -4.79
CA VAL A 138 2.09 4.51 -3.78
C VAL A 138 0.62 4.72 -3.45
N ILE A 139 -0.18 3.67 -3.54
CA ILE A 139 -1.58 3.64 -3.10
C ILE A 139 -1.72 2.65 -1.95
N THR A 140 -2.55 2.96 -0.96
CA THR A 140 -2.86 1.98 0.08
C THR A 140 -3.75 0.86 -0.48
N ASP A 141 -3.75 -0.31 0.15
CA ASP A 141 -4.94 -1.16 0.08
C ASP A 141 -6.12 -0.47 0.80
N ALA A 142 -7.32 -1.02 0.69
CA ALA A 142 -8.53 -0.36 1.14
C ALA A 142 -8.54 -0.13 2.67
N LEU A 143 -8.50 1.14 3.10
CA LEU A 143 -8.38 1.50 4.52
C LEU A 143 -9.60 1.13 5.37
N ASN A 144 -10.71 0.73 4.74
CA ASN A 144 -11.90 0.24 5.43
C ASN A 144 -11.82 -1.27 5.79
N MET A 145 -10.74 -1.97 5.45
CA MET A 145 -10.54 -3.39 5.77
C MET A 145 -10.32 -3.62 7.28
N GLY A 146 -10.72 -4.80 7.78
CA GLY A 146 -10.64 -5.16 9.20
C GLY A 146 -9.23 -5.07 9.81
N ALA A 147 -8.18 -5.39 9.04
CA ALA A 147 -6.78 -5.20 9.45
C ALA A 147 -6.47 -3.76 9.90
N ILE A 148 -7.23 -2.77 9.42
CA ILE A 148 -7.10 -1.38 9.81
C ILE A 148 -8.23 -1.00 10.77
N THR A 149 -9.49 -1.19 10.38
CA THR A 149 -10.64 -0.64 11.10
C THR A 149 -10.90 -1.31 12.45
N ASN A 150 -10.35 -2.50 12.72
CA ASN A 150 -10.39 -3.10 14.06
C ASN A 150 -9.43 -2.42 15.04
N TYR A 151 -8.38 -1.75 14.56
CA TYR A 151 -7.29 -1.22 15.38
C TYR A 151 -7.18 0.30 15.37
N PHE A 152 -7.53 0.95 14.26
CA PHE A 152 -7.36 2.38 14.08
C PHE A 152 -8.68 3.02 13.65
N THR A 153 -8.87 4.28 14.03
CA THR A 153 -9.85 5.14 13.35
C THR A 153 -9.40 5.39 11.91
N LEU A 154 -10.34 5.71 11.03
CA LEU A 154 -10.03 6.01 9.63
C LEU A 154 -9.16 7.27 9.49
N LYS A 155 -9.34 8.24 10.42
CA LYS A 155 -8.52 9.44 10.52
C LYS A 155 -7.06 9.09 10.83
N GLU A 156 -6.82 8.31 11.89
CA GLU A 156 -5.47 7.85 12.25
C GLU A 156 -4.84 7.03 11.13
N ALA A 157 -5.60 6.10 10.53
CA ALA A 157 -5.12 5.28 9.44
C ALA A 157 -4.67 6.12 8.23
N SER A 158 -5.47 7.13 7.87
CA SER A 158 -5.17 8.05 6.78
C SER A 158 -3.90 8.87 7.04
N ILE A 159 -3.77 9.43 8.25
CA ILE A 159 -2.59 10.21 8.66
C ILE A 159 -1.33 9.33 8.69
N ASN A 160 -1.43 8.13 9.27
CA ASN A 160 -0.30 7.20 9.37
C ASN A 160 0.17 6.73 8.00
N ALA A 161 -0.75 6.43 7.08
CA ALA A 161 -0.41 6.06 5.71
C ALA A 161 0.30 7.20 4.96
N LEU A 162 -0.17 8.45 5.11
CA LEU A 162 0.50 9.62 4.52
C LEU A 162 1.91 9.81 5.10
N LYS A 163 2.06 9.72 6.44
CA LYS A 163 3.37 9.82 7.13
C LYS A 163 4.33 8.72 6.68
N ALA A 164 3.81 7.52 6.38
CA ALA A 164 4.60 6.40 5.86
C ALA A 164 5.08 6.60 4.41
N GLY A 165 4.42 7.47 3.64
CA GLY A 165 4.78 7.79 2.26
C GLY A 165 3.79 7.32 1.19
N ALA A 166 2.58 6.90 1.59
CA ALA A 166 1.49 6.69 0.64
C ALA A 166 1.08 8.01 -0.03
N ASN A 167 0.73 7.96 -1.31
CA ASN A 167 0.32 9.14 -2.08
C ASN A 167 -1.20 9.18 -2.28
N ILE A 168 -1.82 8.00 -2.47
CA ILE A 168 -3.28 7.87 -2.60
C ILE A 168 -3.79 6.97 -1.46
N LEU A 169 -4.81 7.45 -0.75
CA LEU A 169 -5.54 6.69 0.25
C LEU A 169 -6.74 6.03 -0.44
N LEU A 170 -6.74 4.70 -0.51
CA LEU A 170 -7.84 3.94 -1.09
C LEU A 170 -8.93 3.72 -0.06
N MET A 171 -10.16 4.13 -0.39
CA MET A 171 -11.36 4.00 0.46
C MET A 171 -11.13 4.53 1.90
N PRO A 172 -10.68 5.80 2.07
CA PRO A 172 -10.31 6.35 3.37
C PRO A 172 -11.51 6.56 4.30
N ALA A 173 -12.71 6.71 3.74
CA ALA A 173 -13.97 6.79 4.47
C ALA A 173 -15.13 6.41 3.53
N PRO A 174 -16.26 5.92 4.07
CA PRO A 174 -17.47 5.75 3.28
C PRO A 174 -18.01 7.10 2.82
N LEU A 175 -18.60 7.11 1.63
CA LEU A 175 -19.31 8.25 1.06
C LEU A 175 -20.65 7.74 0.54
N GLU A 176 -21.74 8.26 1.10
CA GLU A 176 -23.09 7.87 0.71
C GLU A 176 -23.80 9.05 0.03
N PRO A 177 -24.25 8.93 -1.23
CA PRO A 177 -25.04 9.97 -1.88
C PRO A 177 -26.31 10.29 -1.09
N GLY A 178 -26.43 11.53 -0.59
CA GLY A 178 -27.56 11.95 0.24
C GLY A 178 -27.55 11.39 1.67
N GLY A 179 -26.48 10.68 2.06
CA GLY A 179 -26.30 10.11 3.39
C GLY A 179 -25.41 10.97 4.29
N ASN A 180 -25.12 10.43 5.47
CA ASN A 180 -24.22 11.04 6.45
C ASN A 180 -22.75 10.83 6.01
N ASN A 181 -22.02 11.92 5.80
CA ASN A 181 -20.60 11.90 5.42
C ASN A 181 -19.66 12.35 6.56
N GLU A 182 -20.13 12.34 7.82
CA GLU A 182 -19.34 12.73 9.00
C GLU A 182 -17.98 12.05 9.08
N GLN A 183 -17.90 10.75 8.75
CA GLN A 183 -16.61 10.03 8.76
C GLN A 183 -15.65 10.53 7.68
N PHE A 184 -16.17 10.91 6.50
CA PHE A 184 -15.35 11.52 5.47
C PHE A 184 -14.88 12.91 5.91
N ASP A 185 -15.77 13.72 6.48
CA ASP A 185 -15.44 15.05 7.01
C ASP A 185 -14.38 14.95 8.13
N GLU A 186 -14.51 13.97 9.03
CA GLU A 186 -13.53 13.72 10.10
C GLU A 186 -12.14 13.41 9.53
N VAL A 187 -12.06 12.55 8.51
CA VAL A 187 -10.80 12.22 7.84
C VAL A 187 -10.25 13.45 7.11
N PHE A 188 -11.08 14.11 6.32
CA PHE A 188 -10.68 15.23 5.47
C PHE A 188 -10.19 16.43 6.28
N TYR A 189 -11.00 16.91 7.22
CA TYR A 189 -10.63 18.03 8.08
C TYR A 189 -9.54 17.65 9.08
N GLY A 190 -9.49 16.38 9.52
CA GLY A 190 -8.42 15.87 10.37
C GLY A 190 -7.04 15.93 9.69
N ILE A 191 -6.96 15.58 8.41
CA ILE A 191 -5.71 15.73 7.63
C ILE A 191 -5.33 17.21 7.51
N ILE A 192 -6.29 18.09 7.23
CA ILE A 192 -6.04 19.54 7.14
C ILE A 192 -5.50 20.08 8.47
N GLU A 193 -6.09 19.67 9.59
CA GLU A 193 -5.67 20.08 10.93
C GLU A 193 -4.24 19.62 11.22
N GLU A 194 -3.91 18.35 10.96
CA GLU A 194 -2.54 17.82 11.15
C GLU A 194 -1.50 18.57 10.32
N VAL A 195 -1.86 19.02 9.10
CA VAL A 195 -0.97 19.86 8.29
C VAL A 195 -0.80 21.24 8.91
N LYS A 196 -1.90 21.89 9.34
CA LYS A 196 -1.89 23.22 9.95
C LYS A 196 -1.11 23.26 11.27
N THR A 197 -1.19 22.20 12.06
CA THR A 197 -0.47 22.09 13.35
C THR A 197 0.98 21.63 13.19
N GLY A 198 1.38 21.22 11.98
CA GLY A 198 2.73 20.74 11.67
C GLY A 198 3.00 19.28 12.04
N ASN A 199 2.00 18.57 12.56
CA ASN A 199 2.10 17.13 12.85
C ASN A 199 2.24 16.29 11.57
N LEU A 200 1.70 16.77 10.45
CA LEU A 200 1.92 16.24 9.10
C LEU A 200 2.60 17.32 8.26
N SER A 201 3.81 17.05 7.77
CA SER A 201 4.52 18.02 6.92
C SER A 201 3.75 18.28 5.63
N GLU A 202 3.48 19.55 5.31
CA GLU A 202 2.87 19.95 4.04
C GLU A 202 3.69 19.47 2.82
N ASN A 203 5.01 19.33 2.97
CA ASN A 203 5.88 18.80 1.93
C ASN A 203 5.50 17.35 1.53
N ILE A 204 5.01 16.53 2.47
CA ILE A 204 4.52 15.17 2.17
C ILE A 204 3.33 15.24 1.22
N ILE A 205 2.41 16.19 1.43
CA ILE A 205 1.24 16.41 0.58
C ILE A 205 1.67 16.90 -0.80
N ASN A 206 2.55 17.91 -0.85
CA ASN A 206 3.02 18.49 -2.10
C ASN A 206 3.78 17.47 -2.97
N GLU A 207 4.65 16.67 -2.37
CA GLU A 207 5.39 15.61 -3.07
C GLU A 207 4.48 14.48 -3.55
N SER A 208 3.46 14.12 -2.77
CA SER A 208 2.44 13.16 -3.18
C SER A 208 1.63 13.69 -4.37
N LEU A 209 1.17 14.94 -4.29
CA LEU A 209 0.40 15.58 -5.36
C LEU A 209 1.20 15.65 -6.66
N LYS A 210 2.48 16.06 -6.61
CA LYS A 210 3.36 16.09 -7.79
C LYS A 210 3.44 14.73 -8.50
N ARG A 211 3.56 13.62 -7.75
CA ARG A 211 3.61 12.26 -8.33
C ARG A 211 2.30 11.90 -9.02
N ILE A 212 1.17 12.22 -8.39
CA ILE A 212 -0.16 11.95 -8.93
C ILE A 212 -0.41 12.77 -10.19
N LEU A 213 -0.11 14.08 -10.17
CA LEU A 213 -0.29 14.95 -11.33
C LEU A 213 0.62 14.53 -12.49
N LYS A 214 1.89 14.18 -12.22
CA LYS A 214 2.79 13.64 -13.23
C LYS A 214 2.25 12.36 -13.86
N LEU A 215 1.72 11.44 -13.04
CA LEU A 215 1.10 10.21 -13.54
C LEU A 215 -0.10 10.51 -14.44
N LYS A 216 -1.02 11.38 -13.99
CA LYS A 216 -2.18 11.80 -14.80
C LYS A 216 -1.76 12.46 -16.11
N TYR A 217 -0.75 13.32 -16.08
CA TYR A 217 -0.21 13.99 -17.26
C TYR A 217 0.38 12.98 -18.26
N ASN A 218 1.20 12.03 -17.78
CA ASN A 218 1.81 11.00 -18.62
C ASN A 218 0.79 10.13 -19.37
N TYR A 219 -0.42 10.00 -18.81
CA TYR A 219 -1.53 9.22 -19.37
C TYR A 219 -2.59 10.11 -20.06
N GLY A 220 -2.32 11.40 -20.26
CA GLY A 220 -3.25 12.31 -20.94
C GLY A 220 -4.55 12.62 -20.17
N LEU A 221 -4.62 12.26 -18.89
CA LEU A 221 -5.76 12.53 -18.00
C LEU A 221 -5.75 13.95 -17.43
N LEU A 222 -4.63 14.65 -17.57
CA LEU A 222 -4.45 16.04 -17.17
C LEU A 222 -3.72 16.78 -18.29
N LYS A 223 -4.26 17.92 -18.71
CA LYS A 223 -3.57 18.88 -19.59
C LYS A 223 -2.99 19.98 -18.72
N LEU A 224 -1.72 20.31 -18.93
CA LEU A 224 -1.12 21.52 -18.36
C LEU A 224 -1.39 22.63 -19.35
N GLU A 225 -2.24 23.58 -18.98
CA GLU A 225 -2.42 24.85 -19.69
C GLU A 225 -1.32 25.84 -19.31
#